data_AF-A4J2T1-F1
#
_entry.id   AF-A4J2T1-F1
#
_cell.length_a   1.000
_cell.length_b   1.000
_cell.length_c   1.000
_cell.angle_alpha   90.00
_cell.angle_beta   90.00
_cell.angle_gamma   90.00
#
_symmetry.space_group_name_H-M   'P 1'
#
loop_
_entity.id
_entity.type
_entity.pdbx_description
1 polymer ?
#
loop_
_entity_poly.entity_id
_entity_poly.type
_entity_poly.pdbx_seq_one_letter_code
_entity_poly.pdbx_strand_id
1 'polypeptide(L)'
;MTVLVDQVKKPGLLTSTRAEKVLRFLESSAGASEDALALLFPFYRQALRILRGSGYVLRCWKPGQEVYWCPLTKPLPTDDTYEARCALGWLAARLVECGAELQGREAVLKNGQRLRVYVVPPVPIEKEPGLAILIKKGVVLPKGWFYVNVQNLRKAKLMDCVIRID
;
A
#
# COMPACT_ATOMS: atom_id res chain seq x y z
N MET A 1 4.09 0.25 20.68
CA MET A 1 2.83 1.02 20.75
C MET A 1 1.83 0.27 19.89
N THR A 2 0.71 -0.13 20.51
CA THR A 2 -0.28 -1.03 19.90
C THR A 2 -1.07 -0.35 18.78
N VAL A 3 -1.28 -1.07 17.67
CA VAL A 3 -2.20 -0.66 16.61
C VAL A 3 -3.63 -0.65 17.15
N LEU A 4 -4.29 0.50 17.02
CA LEU A 4 -5.70 0.68 17.32
C LEU A 4 -6.53 0.42 16.07
N VAL A 5 -7.67 -0.25 16.21
CA VAL A 5 -8.54 -0.62 15.10
C VAL A 5 -9.98 -0.28 15.45
N ASP A 6 -10.73 0.20 14.46
CA ASP A 6 -12.18 0.34 14.57
C ASP A 6 -12.86 -0.99 14.95
N GLN A 7 -14.05 -0.89 15.54
CA GLN A 7 -14.89 -2.06 15.77
C GLN A 7 -15.30 -2.72 14.44
N VAL A 8 -15.18 -4.05 14.41
CA VAL A 8 -15.60 -4.86 13.27
C VAL A 8 -17.13 -4.88 13.19
N LYS A 9 -17.67 -4.69 11.98
CA LYS A 9 -19.10 -4.74 11.69
C LYS A 9 -19.36 -5.77 10.59
N LYS A 10 -20.59 -6.28 10.53
CA LYS A 10 -21.02 -7.11 9.39
C LYS A 10 -21.14 -6.25 8.13
N PRO A 11 -20.62 -6.69 6.97
CA PRO A 11 -20.80 -5.98 5.71
C PRO A 11 -22.27 -5.78 5.37
N GLY A 12 -22.64 -4.54 5.01
CA GLY A 12 -23.96 -4.16 4.52
C GLY A 12 -23.99 -3.99 2.99
N LEU A 13 -25.04 -3.36 2.47
CA LEU A 13 -25.13 -3.06 1.03
C LEU A 13 -24.18 -1.91 0.63
N LEU A 14 -23.40 -2.08 -0.43
CA LEU A 14 -22.59 -1.02 -1.03
C LEU A 14 -23.20 -0.57 -2.37
N THR A 15 -23.78 0.63 -2.39
CA THR A 15 -24.46 1.18 -3.58
C THR A 15 -23.67 2.24 -4.34
N SER A 16 -22.55 2.71 -3.78
CA SER A 16 -21.75 3.77 -4.38
C SER A 16 -20.61 3.20 -5.23
N THR A 17 -20.67 3.42 -6.55
CA THR A 17 -19.60 3.04 -7.49
C THR A 17 -18.25 3.68 -7.19
N ARG A 18 -18.25 4.90 -6.63
CA ARG A 18 -17.03 5.59 -6.17
C ARG A 18 -16.41 4.87 -4.98
N ALA A 19 -17.23 4.47 -4.01
CA ALA A 19 -16.76 3.70 -2.86
C ALA A 19 -16.25 2.32 -3.29
N GLU A 20 -16.93 1.67 -4.23
CA GLU A 20 -16.48 0.39 -4.79
C GLU A 20 -15.10 0.49 -5.47
N LYS A 21 -14.84 1.56 -6.24
CA LYS A 21 -13.51 1.79 -6.84
C LYS A 21 -12.41 1.88 -5.79
N VAL A 22 -12.64 2.59 -4.70
CA VAL A 22 -11.69 2.70 -3.58
C VAL A 22 -11.52 1.35 -2.89
N LEU A 23 -12.62 0.61 -2.68
CA LEU A 23 -12.56 -0.73 -2.08
C LEU A 23 -11.69 -1.68 -2.92
N ARG A 24 -11.91 -1.76 -4.24
CA ARG A 24 -11.11 -2.62 -5.13
C ARG A 24 -9.61 -2.31 -5.04
N PHE A 25 -9.25 -1.03 -4.99
CA PHE A 25 -7.85 -0.62 -4.80
C PHE A 25 -7.31 -1.05 -3.43
N LEU A 26 -8.08 -0.90 -2.35
CA LEU A 26 -7.68 -1.36 -1.03
C LEU A 26 -7.51 -2.88 -1.00
N GLU A 27 -8.38 -3.63 -1.66
CA GLU A 27 -8.29 -5.10 -1.72
C GLU A 27 -7.07 -5.58 -2.51
N SER A 28 -6.72 -4.90 -3.60
CA SER A 28 -5.52 -5.25 -4.39
C SER A 28 -4.22 -4.92 -3.65
N SER A 29 -4.17 -3.74 -3.00
CA SER A 29 -3.01 -3.26 -2.22
C SER A 29 -2.91 -3.83 -0.81
N ALA A 30 -3.92 -4.60 -0.40
CA ALA A 30 -4.18 -5.00 0.97
C ALA A 30 -4.40 -3.85 1.95
N GLY A 31 -4.63 -2.63 1.47
CA GLY A 31 -4.93 -1.43 2.22
C GLY A 31 -3.93 -0.32 1.92
N ALA A 32 -4.26 0.90 2.34
CA ALA A 32 -3.43 2.06 2.08
C ALA A 32 -3.66 3.14 3.13
N SER A 33 -2.71 4.06 3.25
CA SER A 33 -2.92 5.23 4.08
C SER A 33 -3.88 6.22 3.41
N GLU A 34 -4.49 7.06 4.23
CA GLU A 34 -5.40 8.10 3.76
C GLU A 34 -4.74 9.04 2.73
N ASP A 35 -3.48 9.41 2.98
CA ASP A 35 -2.70 10.28 2.09
C ASP A 35 -2.37 9.60 0.76
N ALA A 36 -2.07 8.29 0.77
CA ALA A 36 -1.86 7.53 -0.46
C ALA A 36 -3.14 7.44 -1.31
N LEU A 37 -4.31 7.27 -0.67
CA LEU A 37 -5.60 7.29 -1.35
C LEU A 37 -5.93 8.66 -1.95
N ALA A 38 -5.54 9.73 -1.27
CA ALA A 38 -5.76 11.10 -1.72
C ALA A 38 -5.07 11.42 -3.05
N LEU A 39 -3.96 10.73 -3.37
CA LEU A 39 -3.29 10.85 -4.68
C LEU A 39 -4.18 10.39 -5.84
N LEU A 40 -4.95 9.31 -5.62
CA LEU A 40 -5.68 8.63 -6.70
C LEU A 40 -7.14 9.04 -6.79
N PHE A 41 -7.77 9.30 -5.65
CA PHE A 41 -9.22 9.42 -5.56
C PHE A 41 -9.59 10.76 -4.94
N PRO A 42 -10.02 11.78 -5.70
CA PRO A 42 -10.40 13.07 -5.14
C PRO A 42 -11.60 12.98 -4.17
N PHE A 43 -12.36 11.89 -4.24
CA PHE A 43 -13.53 11.59 -3.39
C PHE A 43 -13.21 10.62 -2.23
N TYR A 44 -11.94 10.36 -1.92
CA TYR A 44 -11.53 9.31 -0.97
C TYR A 44 -12.21 9.43 0.39
N ARG A 45 -12.30 10.62 0.99
CA ARG A 45 -12.91 10.80 2.33
C ARG A 45 -14.36 10.34 2.37
N GLN A 46 -15.14 10.71 1.37
CA GLN A 46 -16.54 10.32 1.28
C GLN A 46 -16.67 8.82 1.04
N ALA A 47 -15.83 8.26 0.16
CA ALA A 47 -15.79 6.82 -0.09
C ALA A 47 -15.44 6.04 1.18
N LEU A 48 -14.40 6.43 1.91
CA LEU A 48 -13.99 5.80 3.17
C LEU A 48 -15.06 5.88 4.25
N ARG A 49 -15.77 7.03 4.36
CA ARG A 49 -16.91 7.17 5.26
C ARG A 49 -18.02 6.16 4.94
N ILE A 50 -18.35 6.00 3.65
CA ILE A 50 -19.34 5.01 3.19
C ILE A 50 -18.85 3.60 3.52
N LEU A 51 -17.64 3.23 3.11
CA LEU A 51 -17.06 1.90 3.29
C LEU A 51 -16.94 1.50 4.77
N ARG A 52 -16.56 2.45 5.63
CA ARG A 52 -16.51 2.25 7.09
C ARG A 52 -17.91 2.07 7.66
N GLY A 53 -18.86 2.89 7.21
CA GLY A 53 -20.26 2.81 7.61
C GLY A 53 -20.91 1.49 7.22
N SER A 54 -20.59 0.97 6.03
CA SER A 54 -21.08 -0.30 5.50
C SER A 54 -20.25 -1.51 5.90
N GLY A 55 -19.20 -1.36 6.71
CA GLY A 55 -18.44 -2.48 7.28
C GLY A 55 -17.46 -3.17 6.33
N TYR A 56 -17.07 -2.54 5.22
CA TYR A 56 -16.11 -3.13 4.25
C TYR A 56 -14.65 -2.79 4.55
N VAL A 57 -14.40 -1.70 5.27
CA VAL A 57 -13.05 -1.28 5.65
C VAL A 57 -13.00 -0.87 7.11
N LEU A 58 -11.83 -1.05 7.70
CA LEU A 58 -11.53 -0.69 9.08
C LEU A 58 -10.43 0.36 9.10
N ARG A 59 -10.64 1.40 9.89
CA ARG A 59 -9.58 2.35 10.20
C ARG A 59 -8.64 1.70 11.22
N CYS A 60 -7.36 1.65 10.90
CA CYS A 60 -6.28 1.22 11.78
C CYS A 60 -5.34 2.40 11.99
N TRP A 61 -4.85 2.65 13.21
CA TRP A 61 -3.93 3.75 13.47
C TRP A 61 -2.98 3.48 14.64
N LYS A 62 -1.82 4.14 14.59
CA LYS A 62 -0.89 4.28 15.72
C LYS A 62 -0.74 5.77 16.04
N PRO A 63 -0.67 6.19 17.31
CA PRO A 63 -0.39 7.57 17.66
C PRO A 63 0.86 8.10 16.95
N GLY A 64 0.76 9.27 16.31
CA GLY A 64 1.86 9.88 15.58
C GLY A 64 2.18 9.27 14.20
N GLN A 65 1.43 8.27 13.74
CA GLN A 65 1.57 7.70 12.39
C GLN A 65 0.33 7.96 11.53
N GLU A 66 0.50 7.82 10.21
CA GLU A 66 -0.59 7.95 9.24
C GLU A 66 -1.67 6.90 9.49
N VAL A 67 -2.93 7.27 9.26
CA VAL A 67 -4.07 6.36 9.38
C VAL A 67 -4.05 5.38 8.21
N TYR A 68 -4.14 4.10 8.52
CA TYR A 68 -4.19 3.01 7.55
C TYR A 68 -5.62 2.48 7.41
N TRP A 69 -6.11 2.39 6.18
CA TRP A 69 -7.43 1.82 5.87
C TRP A 69 -7.26 0.38 5.38
N CYS A 70 -7.73 -0.57 6.19
CA CYS A 70 -7.64 -2.00 5.91
C CYS A 70 -8.97 -2.53 5.35
N PRO A 71 -9.02 -3.18 4.18
CA PRO A 71 -10.22 -3.90 3.75
C PRO A 71 -10.46 -5.12 4.64
N LEU A 72 -11.72 -5.48 4.86
CA LEU A 72 -12.11 -6.62 5.71
C LEU A 72 -11.64 -7.98 5.14
N THR A 73 -11.40 -8.04 3.83
CA THR A 73 -10.92 -9.24 3.12
C THR A 73 -9.43 -9.53 3.35
N LYS A 74 -8.74 -8.73 4.17
CA LYS A 74 -7.31 -8.89 4.49
C LYS A 74 -7.08 -8.96 5.99
N PRO A 75 -6.00 -9.63 6.43
CA PRO A 75 -5.61 -9.64 7.84
C PRO A 75 -5.45 -8.20 8.37
N LEU A 76 -5.71 -7.99 9.67
CA LEU A 76 -5.46 -6.71 10.32
C LEU A 76 -3.95 -6.45 10.47
N PRO A 77 -3.51 -5.18 10.42
CA PRO A 77 -2.11 -4.85 10.67
C PRO A 77 -1.77 -5.09 12.14
N THR A 78 -0.59 -5.66 12.37
CA THR A 78 0.04 -5.78 13.69
C THR A 78 1.03 -4.64 13.90
N ASP A 79 1.52 -4.47 15.12
CA ASP A 79 2.55 -3.46 15.45
C ASP A 79 3.77 -3.53 14.54
N ASP A 80 4.21 -4.75 14.22
CA ASP A 80 5.40 -5.04 13.41
C ASP A 80 5.16 -4.86 11.91
N THR A 81 3.92 -5.04 11.45
CA THR A 81 3.57 -5.00 10.02
C THR A 81 2.98 -3.67 9.59
N TYR A 82 2.60 -2.80 10.53
CA TYR A 82 1.90 -1.55 10.26
C TYR A 82 2.64 -0.66 9.24
N GLU A 83 3.90 -0.33 9.51
CA GLU A 83 4.72 0.52 8.64
C GLU A 83 4.95 -0.12 7.27
N ALA A 84 5.16 -1.43 7.24
CA ALA A 84 5.38 -2.15 5.99
C ALA A 84 4.13 -2.11 5.09
N ARG A 85 2.94 -2.21 5.69
CA ARG A 85 1.67 -2.14 4.97
C ARG A 85 1.35 -0.73 4.49
N CYS A 86 1.62 0.28 5.30
CA CYS A 86 1.57 1.67 4.85
C CYS A 86 2.49 1.89 3.64
N ALA A 87 3.73 1.40 3.69
CA ALA A 87 4.69 1.53 2.60
C ALA A 87 4.22 0.83 1.32
N LEU A 88 3.60 -0.35 1.45
CA LEU A 88 3.02 -1.07 0.31
C LEU A 88 1.85 -0.29 -0.32
N GLY A 89 0.96 0.28 0.50
CA GLY A 89 -0.13 1.11 0.02
C GLY A 89 0.35 2.36 -0.73
N TRP A 90 1.44 2.99 -0.26
CA TRP A 90 2.10 4.08 -0.97
C TRP A 90 2.67 3.65 -2.32
N LEU A 91 3.36 2.50 -2.39
CA LEU A 91 3.85 1.98 -3.67
C LEU A 91 2.68 1.67 -4.61
N ALA A 92 1.63 1.02 -4.12
CA ALA A 92 0.45 0.70 -4.92
C ALA A 92 -0.18 1.97 -5.52
N ALA A 93 -0.28 3.04 -4.74
CA ALA A 93 -0.78 4.32 -5.22
C ALA A 93 0.11 4.88 -6.35
N ARG A 94 1.43 4.88 -6.14
CA ARG A 94 2.39 5.36 -7.15
C ARG A 94 2.44 4.51 -8.42
N LEU A 95 2.23 3.20 -8.31
CA LEU A 95 2.11 2.31 -9.47
C LEU A 95 0.91 2.71 -10.34
N VAL A 96 -0.25 2.93 -9.71
CA VAL A 96 -1.48 3.32 -10.42
C VAL A 96 -1.33 4.65 -11.14
N GLU A 97 -0.66 5.65 -10.53
CA GLU A 97 -0.39 6.93 -11.20
C GLU A 97 0.43 6.77 -12.50
N CYS A 98 1.27 5.74 -12.59
CA CYS A 98 2.07 5.45 -13.79
C CYS A 98 1.40 4.43 -14.74
N GLY A 99 0.13 4.07 -14.50
CA GLY A 99 -0.60 3.09 -15.30
C GLY A 99 -0.15 1.64 -15.07
N ALA A 100 0.50 1.38 -13.94
CA ALA A 100 0.84 0.04 -13.45
C ALA A 100 -0.14 -0.34 -12.31
N GLU A 101 -0.06 -1.57 -11.81
CA GLU A 101 -0.87 -2.00 -10.67
C GLU A 101 -0.13 -2.94 -9.74
N LEU A 102 -0.59 -3.04 -8.49
CA LEU A 102 -0.12 -4.02 -7.54
C LEU A 102 -1.14 -5.16 -7.46
N GLN A 103 -0.72 -6.37 -7.86
CA GLN A 103 -1.50 -7.60 -7.72
C GLN A 103 -0.85 -8.50 -6.67
N GLY A 104 -1.41 -8.50 -5.45
CA GLY A 104 -0.84 -9.27 -4.34
C GLY A 104 0.54 -8.73 -3.95
N ARG A 105 1.61 -9.46 -4.31
CA ARG A 105 3.01 -9.04 -4.10
C ARG A 105 3.75 -8.81 -5.41
N GLU A 106 3.06 -8.58 -6.52
CA GLU A 106 3.66 -8.31 -7.82
C GLU A 106 3.26 -6.92 -8.31
N ALA A 107 4.25 -6.11 -8.67
CA ALA A 107 4.04 -4.90 -9.45
C ALA A 107 3.94 -5.30 -10.93
N VAL A 108 2.77 -5.11 -11.52
CA VAL A 108 2.49 -5.36 -12.94
C VAL A 108 2.62 -4.03 -13.67
N LEU A 109 3.71 -3.88 -14.43
CA LEU A 109 4.01 -2.67 -15.18
C LEU A 109 3.20 -2.60 -16.48
N LYS A 110 3.08 -1.40 -17.05
CA LYS A 110 2.30 -1.15 -18.28
C LYS A 110 2.76 -1.98 -19.49
N ASN A 111 4.04 -2.35 -19.54
CA ASN A 111 4.61 -3.21 -20.58
C ASN A 111 4.37 -4.72 -20.33
N GLY A 112 3.60 -5.08 -19.30
CA GLY A 112 3.33 -6.46 -18.91
C GLY A 112 4.42 -7.11 -18.05
N GLN A 113 5.54 -6.42 -17.81
CA GLN A 113 6.59 -6.91 -16.92
C GLN A 113 6.07 -7.02 -15.49
N ARG A 114 6.40 -8.13 -14.82
CA ARG A 114 6.05 -8.38 -13.42
C ARG A 114 7.31 -8.34 -12.56
N LEU A 115 7.27 -7.55 -11.50
CA LEU A 115 8.34 -7.47 -10.51
C LEU A 115 7.77 -7.84 -9.15
N ARG A 116 8.39 -8.83 -8.48
CA ARG A 116 7.99 -9.18 -7.13
C ARG A 116 8.40 -8.08 -6.15
N VAL A 117 7.48 -7.71 -5.28
CA VAL A 117 7.59 -6.58 -4.35
C VAL A 117 7.90 -7.08 -2.95
N TYR A 118 8.88 -6.44 -2.32
CA TYR A 118 9.31 -6.75 -0.95
C TYR A 118 9.37 -5.47 -0.13
N VAL A 119 8.90 -5.52 1.11
CA VAL A 119 9.10 -4.43 2.06
C VAL A 119 10.27 -4.81 2.96
N VAL A 120 11.27 -3.94 3.05
CA VAL A 120 12.58 -4.28 3.64
C VAL A 120 12.90 -3.34 4.79
N PRO A 121 13.31 -3.86 5.97
CA PRO A 121 13.72 -5.25 6.28
C PRO A 121 12.58 -6.26 6.54
N PRO A 122 12.85 -7.58 6.47
CA PRO A 122 14.16 -8.19 6.15
C PRO A 122 14.48 -8.15 4.64
N VAL A 123 15.77 -8.21 4.31
CA VAL A 123 16.22 -8.34 2.92
C VAL A 123 15.83 -9.75 2.43
N PRO A 124 15.12 -9.89 1.30
CA PRO A 124 14.75 -11.18 0.77
C PRO A 124 16.00 -12.01 0.40
N ILE A 125 15.95 -13.31 0.69
CA ILE A 125 17.00 -14.29 0.38
C ILE A 125 16.89 -14.78 -1.09
N GLU A 126 15.87 -14.31 -1.82
CA GLU A 126 15.56 -14.78 -3.17
C GLU A 126 16.65 -14.43 -4.18
N LYS A 127 16.92 -15.35 -5.12
CA LYS A 127 17.97 -15.21 -6.14
C LYS A 127 17.59 -14.27 -7.29
N GLU A 128 16.29 -14.09 -7.53
CA GLU A 128 15.80 -13.26 -8.62
C GLU A 128 15.59 -11.81 -8.16
N PRO A 129 16.05 -10.82 -8.95
CA PRO A 129 15.86 -9.42 -8.60
C PRO A 129 14.38 -9.00 -8.59
N GLY A 130 13.97 -8.30 -7.54
CA GLY A 130 12.63 -7.71 -7.41
C GLY A 130 12.66 -6.20 -7.17
N LEU A 131 11.51 -5.66 -6.76
CA LEU A 131 11.35 -4.28 -6.32
C LEU A 131 11.25 -4.22 -4.79
N ALA A 132 12.23 -3.60 -4.14
CA ALA A 132 12.28 -3.43 -2.70
C ALA A 132 11.77 -2.04 -2.27
N ILE A 133 10.89 -2.00 -1.28
CA ILE A 133 10.46 -0.78 -0.58
C ILE A 133 11.27 -0.68 0.71
N LEU A 134 12.20 0.27 0.75
CA LEU A 134 13.02 0.54 1.93
C LEU A 134 12.23 1.41 2.91
N ILE A 135 11.86 0.83 4.05
CA ILE A 135 11.25 1.57 5.16
C ILE A 135 12.28 2.09 6.17
N LYS A 136 13.52 1.59 6.10
CA LYS A 136 14.67 2.04 6.91
C LYS A 136 15.86 2.41 6.02
N LYS A 137 16.71 3.32 6.50
CA LYS A 137 17.98 3.68 5.85
C LYS A 137 19.06 2.62 6.13
N GLY A 138 20.11 2.60 5.32
CA GLY A 138 21.31 1.77 5.54
C GLY A 138 21.12 0.28 5.21
N VAL A 139 20.05 -0.09 4.52
CA VAL A 139 19.83 -1.44 4.03
C VAL A 139 20.64 -1.66 2.76
N VAL A 140 21.45 -2.71 2.72
CA VAL A 140 22.17 -3.15 1.52
C VAL A 140 21.34 -4.24 0.83
N LEU A 141 21.06 -4.04 -0.45
CA LEU A 141 20.36 -5.00 -1.30
C LEU A 141 21.35 -5.65 -2.29
N PRO A 142 21.07 -6.87 -2.78
CA PRO A 142 21.90 -7.50 -3.80
C PRO A 142 21.89 -6.71 -5.12
N LYS A 143 22.92 -6.94 -5.95
CA LYS A 143 22.99 -6.38 -7.31
C LYS A 143 21.81 -6.83 -8.17
N GLY A 144 21.41 -5.98 -9.11
CA GLY A 144 20.29 -6.22 -10.03
C GLY A 144 18.92 -5.83 -9.47
N TRP A 145 18.80 -5.59 -8.17
CA TRP A 145 17.53 -5.20 -7.54
C TRP A 145 17.14 -3.77 -7.88
N PHE A 146 15.83 -3.54 -7.96
CA PHE A 146 15.25 -2.21 -7.95
C PHE A 146 14.83 -1.86 -6.53
N TYR A 147 14.97 -0.61 -6.13
CA TYR A 147 14.47 -0.16 -4.83
C TYR A 147 13.90 1.25 -4.88
N VAL A 148 13.03 1.51 -3.91
CA VAL A 148 12.44 2.82 -3.62
C VAL A 148 12.49 3.07 -2.12
N ASN A 149 12.76 4.31 -1.72
CA ASN A 149 12.56 4.70 -0.33
C ASN A 149 11.11 5.13 -0.10
N VAL A 150 10.46 4.63 0.95
CA VAL A 150 9.07 5.01 1.25
C VAL A 150 8.90 6.53 1.41
N GLN A 151 9.90 7.22 1.94
CA GLN A 151 9.87 8.68 2.10
C GLN A 151 9.87 9.41 0.75
N ASN A 152 10.48 8.82 -0.28
CA ASN A 152 10.48 9.39 -1.63
C ASN A 152 9.13 9.15 -2.31
N LEU A 153 8.52 7.97 -2.13
CA LEU A 153 7.17 7.68 -2.64
C LEU A 153 6.14 8.71 -2.14
N ARG A 154 6.31 9.24 -0.93
CA ARG A 154 5.41 10.28 -0.38
C ARG A 154 5.55 11.64 -1.07
N LYS A 155 6.66 11.91 -1.74
CA LYS A 155 7.04 13.25 -2.21
C LYS A 155 7.16 13.38 -3.73
N ALA A 156 7.47 12.30 -4.43
CA ALA A 156 7.76 12.32 -5.86
C ALA A 156 7.07 11.18 -6.60
N LYS A 157 7.06 11.26 -7.94
CA LYS A 157 6.50 10.23 -8.82
C LYS A 157 7.37 8.98 -8.76
N LEU A 158 6.78 7.82 -9.12
CA LEU A 158 7.47 6.54 -9.03
C LEU A 158 8.80 6.51 -9.80
N MET A 159 8.80 7.05 -11.03
CA MET A 159 9.97 7.05 -11.91
C MET A 159 11.17 7.80 -11.32
N ASP A 160 10.92 8.83 -10.51
CA ASP A 160 11.97 9.61 -9.85
C ASP A 160 12.47 8.93 -8.56
N CYS A 161 11.73 7.93 -8.07
CA CYS A 161 12.03 7.22 -6.82
C CYS A 161 12.77 5.89 -7.04
N VAL A 162 12.58 5.25 -8.20
CA VAL A 162 13.10 3.91 -8.48
C VAL A 162 14.58 4.01 -8.84
N ILE A 163 15.40 3.27 -8.10
CA ILE A 163 16.84 3.18 -8.32
C ILE A 163 17.18 1.71 -8.57
N ARG A 164 18.04 1.46 -9.57
CA ARG A 164 18.62 0.15 -9.83
C ARG A 164 19.98 0.04 -9.16
N ILE A 165 20.29 -1.13 -8.60
CA ILE A 165 21.61 -1.45 -8.07
C ILE A 165 22.41 -2.17 -9.15
N ASP A 166 23.54 -1.58 -9.54
CA ASP A 166 24.47 -2.10 -10.54
C ASP A 166 25.63 -2.93 -9.92
#